data_AF-A0A524H0S1-F1
#
_entry.id   AF-A0A524H0S1-F1
#
_cell.length_a   1.000
_cell.length_b   1.000
_cell.length_c   1.000
_cell.angle_alpha   90.00
_cell.angle_beta   90.00
_cell.angle_gamma   90.00
#
_symmetry.space_group_name_H-M   'P 1'
#
loop_
_entity.id
_entity.type
_entity.pdbx_description
1 polymer ?
#
loop_
_entity_poly.entity_id
_entity_poly.type
_entity_poly.pdbx_seq_one_letter_code
_entity_poly.pdbx_strand_id
1 'polypeptide(L)'
;MTMVAIAKRIIGNENGFVLGASILISAILLLAGVLALWTSNTEMHVVRNEGDLTLEFYNAEGAVIDAMENYDAGTMEWLTDAFLIAAHTAAGAVRTSNNSAGETVATVEVRCIHDESDSILPIPPGLSGPVPGLSDAANTVPHQPHISPPPSGSGFSLKYFEVRRYGITATSSTGNTRTQVGAYKVFNKY
;
A
#
# COMPACT_ATOMS: atom_id res chain seq x y z
N MET A 1 63.99 41.87 10.97
CA MET A 1 63.73 41.35 12.34
C MET A 1 62.29 41.61 12.83
N THR A 2 61.53 42.47 12.18
CA THR A 2 60.17 42.26 11.59
C THR A 2 59.09 41.26 12.10
N MET A 3 59.31 40.16 12.83
CA MET A 3 58.19 39.28 13.26
C MET A 3 58.02 39.15 14.78
N VAL A 4 59.10 39.34 15.53
CA VAL A 4 59.16 39.01 16.95
C VAL A 4 58.41 40.03 17.81
N ALA A 5 58.34 41.29 17.38
CA ALA A 5 57.63 42.35 18.10
C ALA A 5 56.10 42.30 17.91
N ILE A 6 55.63 41.84 16.74
CA ILE A 6 54.20 41.69 16.43
C ILE A 6 53.63 40.48 17.18
N ALA A 7 54.37 39.37 17.23
CA ALA A 7 54.00 38.17 17.99
C ALA A 7 53.98 38.38 19.52
N LYS A 8 54.96 39.12 20.07
CA LYS A 8 55.06 39.35 21.52
C LYS A 8 53.88 40.11 22.12
N ARG A 9 53.20 40.96 21.34
CA ARG A 9 52.04 41.74 21.77
C ARG A 9 50.71 41.00 21.62
N ILE A 10 50.64 40.00 20.73
CA ILE A 10 49.49 39.10 20.58
C ILE A 10 49.36 38.14 21.79
N ILE A 11 50.48 37.85 22.43
CA ILE A 11 50.63 36.90 23.56
C ILE A 11 50.40 37.57 24.93
N GLY A 12 50.26 38.89 24.97
CA GLY A 12 50.44 39.67 26.20
C GLY A 12 49.24 39.91 27.11
N ASN A 13 48.02 39.46 26.79
CA ASN A 13 46.86 39.74 27.65
C ASN A 13 46.01 38.48 27.97
N GLU A 14 45.98 38.13 29.26
CA GLU A 14 45.05 37.26 30.00
C GLU A 14 45.19 35.70 29.93
N ASN A 15 46.15 35.17 30.71
CA ASN A 15 46.18 33.86 31.41
C ASN A 15 45.62 32.59 30.74
N GLY A 16 45.64 32.46 29.41
CA GLY A 16 45.14 31.27 28.71
C GLY A 16 43.62 31.18 28.63
N PHE A 17 42.89 32.18 29.13
CA PHE A 17 41.43 32.25 29.07
C PHE A 17 40.94 32.31 27.61
N VAL A 18 41.59 33.11 26.78
CA VAL A 18 41.24 33.26 25.35
C VAL A 18 41.42 31.95 24.58
N LEU A 19 42.44 31.16 24.91
CA LEU A 19 42.67 29.85 24.29
C LEU A 19 41.65 28.81 24.77
N GLY A 20 41.31 28.80 26.05
CA GLY A 20 40.27 27.92 26.60
C GLY A 20 38.89 28.24 26.01
N ALA A 21 38.56 29.53 25.90
CA ALA A 21 37.31 30.00 25.30
C ALA A 21 37.23 29.63 23.82
N SER A 22 38.32 29.74 23.05
CA SER A 22 38.31 29.37 21.63
C SER A 22 38.14 27.86 21.42
N ILE A 23 38.79 27.01 22.22
CA ILE A 23 38.60 25.56 22.18
C ILE A 23 37.16 25.17 22.54
N LEU A 24 36.59 25.80 23.58
CA LEU A 24 35.21 25.55 23.99
C LEU A 24 34.22 25.94 22.89
N ILE A 25 34.39 27.11 22.28
CA ILE A 25 33.56 27.57 21.17
C ILE A 25 33.70 26.63 19.97
N SER A 26 34.92 26.21 19.63
CA SER A 26 35.15 25.23 18.56
C SER A 26 34.48 23.88 18.85
N ALA A 27 34.53 23.38 20.09
CA ALA A 27 33.86 22.13 20.46
C ALA A 27 32.33 22.23 20.34
N ILE A 28 31.74 23.35 20.77
CA ILE A 28 30.30 23.60 20.64
C ILE A 28 29.89 23.67 19.17
N LEU A 29 30.67 24.37 18.32
CA LEU A 29 30.40 24.48 16.89
C LEU A 29 30.52 23.12 16.18
N LEU A 30 31.49 22.29 16.56
CA LEU A 30 31.63 20.93 16.03
C LEU A 30 30.41 20.07 16.41
N LEU A 31 29.98 20.10 17.67
CA LEU A 31 28.80 19.34 18.12
C LEU A 31 27.53 19.84 17.40
N ALA A 32 27.35 21.15 17.28
CA ALA A 32 26.23 21.73 16.54
C ALA A 32 26.24 21.33 15.06
N GLY A 33 27.41 21.32 14.42
CA GLY A 33 27.57 20.88 13.04
C GLY A 33 27.23 19.40 12.83
N VAL A 34 27.66 18.53 13.75
CA VAL A 34 27.33 17.09 13.71
C VAL A 34 25.82 16.89 13.88
N LEU A 35 25.20 17.56 14.85
CA LEU A 35 23.75 17.47 15.07
C LEU A 35 22.95 17.94 13.84
N ALA A 36 23.37 19.04 13.20
CA ALA A 36 22.73 19.54 11.98
C ALA A 36 22.83 18.52 10.82
N LEU A 37 23.98 17.87 10.64
CA LEU A 37 24.15 16.82 9.63
C LEU A 37 23.28 15.60 9.90
N TRP A 38 23.12 15.21 11.16
CA TRP A 38 22.27 14.09 11.54
C TRP A 38 20.81 14.40 11.23
N THR A 39 20.30 15.55 11.67
CA THR A 39 18.94 15.99 11.35
C THR A 39 18.71 16.02 9.85
N SER A 40 19.61 16.63 9.07
CA SER A 40 19.48 16.74 7.61
C SER A 40 19.46 15.36 6.92
N ASN A 41 20.31 14.42 7.35
CA ASN A 41 20.30 13.07 6.81
C ASN A 41 19.00 12.35 7.15
N THR A 42 18.51 12.47 8.39
CA THR A 42 17.24 11.83 8.77
C THR A 42 16.05 12.39 7.98
N GLU A 43 15.98 13.70 7.78
CA GLU A 43 14.93 14.34 6.98
C GLU A 43 14.97 13.87 5.53
N MET A 44 16.17 13.78 4.93
CA MET A 44 16.32 13.27 3.57
C MET A 44 15.87 11.82 3.42
N HIS A 45 16.15 10.96 4.41
CA HIS A 45 15.63 9.60 4.42
C HIS A 45 14.10 9.56 4.54
N VAL A 46 13.50 10.39 5.38
CA VAL A 46 12.05 10.48 5.54
C VAL A 46 11.37 10.90 4.23
N VAL A 47 11.86 11.96 3.60
CA VAL A 47 11.29 12.47 2.34
C VAL A 47 11.37 11.43 1.22
N ARG A 48 12.48 10.70 1.13
CA ARG A 48 12.61 9.61 0.15
C ARG A 48 11.60 8.51 0.41
N ASN A 49 11.49 8.05 1.66
CA ASN A 49 10.53 7.03 2.04
C ASN A 49 9.09 7.47 1.78
N GLU A 50 8.75 8.74 2.02
CA GLU A 50 7.42 9.29 1.73
C GLU A 50 7.11 9.30 0.23
N GLY A 51 8.11 9.67 -0.59
CA GLY A 51 8.00 9.60 -2.04
C GLY A 51 7.76 8.17 -2.55
N ASP A 52 8.55 7.22 -2.04
CA ASP A 52 8.45 5.81 -2.41
C ASP A 52 7.09 5.22 -1.99
N LEU A 53 6.63 5.50 -0.77
CA LEU A 53 5.32 5.05 -0.27
C LEU A 53 4.17 5.64 -1.08
N THR A 54 4.25 6.91 -1.48
CA THR A 54 3.22 7.56 -2.32
C THR A 54 3.13 6.88 -3.68
N LEU A 55 4.27 6.59 -4.29
CA LEU A 55 4.32 5.91 -5.59
C LEU A 55 3.79 4.47 -5.48
N GLU A 56 4.15 3.75 -4.41
CA GLU A 56 3.64 2.41 -4.17
C GLU A 56 2.12 2.38 -3.98
N PHE A 57 1.58 3.34 -3.23
CA PHE A 57 0.14 3.47 -3.05
C PHE A 57 -0.57 3.77 -4.37
N TYR A 58 -0.03 4.70 -5.16
CA TYR A 58 -0.54 5.02 -6.48
C TYR A 58 -0.56 3.79 -7.42
N ASN A 59 0.52 3.00 -7.40
CA ASN A 59 0.60 1.78 -8.19
C ASN A 59 -0.40 0.71 -7.73
N ALA A 60 -0.55 0.52 -6.42
CA ALA A 60 -1.52 -0.43 -5.87
C ALA A 60 -2.96 0.00 -6.17
N GLU A 61 -3.30 1.28 -5.98
CA GLU A 61 -4.63 1.82 -6.32
C GLU A 61 -4.91 1.73 -7.82
N GLY A 62 -3.95 2.12 -8.66
CA GLY A 62 -4.06 2.00 -10.11
C GLY A 62 -4.32 0.56 -10.56
N ALA A 63 -3.67 -0.42 -9.92
CA ALA A 63 -3.90 -1.84 -10.21
C ALA A 63 -5.30 -2.32 -9.79
N VAL A 64 -5.87 -1.79 -8.71
CA VAL A 64 -7.27 -2.06 -8.36
C VAL A 64 -8.21 -1.50 -9.42
N ILE A 65 -7.98 -0.26 -9.86
CA ILE A 65 -8.81 0.39 -10.89
C ILE A 65 -8.72 -0.40 -12.20
N ASP A 66 -7.51 -0.78 -12.62
CA ASP A 66 -7.28 -1.62 -13.80
C ASP A 66 -8.06 -2.95 -13.71
N ALA A 67 -8.06 -3.59 -12.54
CA ALA A 67 -8.84 -4.80 -12.31
C ALA A 67 -10.36 -4.56 -12.30
N MET A 68 -10.83 -3.38 -11.94
CA MET A 68 -12.25 -3.02 -12.00
C MET A 68 -12.71 -2.64 -13.41
N GLU A 69 -11.83 -2.07 -14.23
CA GLU A 69 -12.15 -1.62 -15.59
C GLU A 69 -11.99 -2.75 -16.62
N ASN A 70 -10.95 -3.57 -16.49
CA ASN A 70 -10.58 -4.62 -17.44
C ASN A 70 -10.86 -6.04 -16.93
N TYR A 71 -11.89 -6.20 -16.07
CA TYR A 71 -12.20 -7.47 -15.41
C TYR A 71 -12.52 -8.63 -16.37
N ASP A 72 -12.92 -8.35 -17.61
CA ASP A 72 -13.34 -9.31 -18.65
C ASP A 72 -12.43 -9.33 -19.88
N ALA A 73 -11.27 -8.65 -19.85
CA ALA A 73 -10.40 -8.58 -21.02
C ALA A 73 -8.90 -8.48 -20.69
N GLY A 74 -8.08 -9.01 -21.59
CA GLY A 74 -6.63 -8.81 -21.59
C GLY A 74 -5.91 -9.48 -20.41
N THR A 75 -4.82 -8.87 -19.96
CA THR A 75 -3.99 -9.39 -18.86
C THR A 75 -4.65 -9.30 -17.48
N MET A 76 -5.76 -8.57 -17.38
CA MET A 76 -6.49 -8.35 -16.14
C MET A 76 -7.86 -9.05 -16.13
N GLU A 77 -8.13 -9.94 -17.09
CA GLU A 77 -9.34 -10.76 -17.11
C GLU A 77 -9.37 -11.70 -15.91
N TRP A 78 -10.32 -11.50 -15.00
CA TRP A 78 -10.51 -12.36 -13.82
C TRP A 78 -11.94 -12.88 -13.68
N LEU A 79 -12.96 -12.13 -14.15
CA LEU A 79 -14.36 -12.51 -14.04
C LEU A 79 -14.77 -13.44 -15.19
N THR A 80 -14.16 -14.61 -15.22
CA THR A 80 -14.43 -15.66 -16.22
C THR A 80 -15.64 -16.52 -15.83
N ASP A 81 -16.19 -17.27 -16.78
CA ASP A 81 -17.23 -18.26 -16.49
C ASP A 81 -16.76 -19.27 -15.43
N ALA A 82 -15.50 -19.71 -15.51
CA ALA A 82 -14.91 -20.62 -14.53
C ALA A 82 -14.89 -20.02 -13.12
N PHE A 83 -14.60 -18.73 -13.00
CA PHE A 83 -14.66 -18.01 -11.73
C PHE A 83 -16.10 -17.91 -11.20
N LEU A 84 -17.06 -17.62 -12.08
CA LEU A 84 -18.48 -17.44 -11.71
C LEU A 84 -19.19 -18.72 -11.26
N ILE A 85 -18.77 -19.89 -11.77
CA ILE A 85 -19.35 -21.19 -11.40
C ILE A 85 -18.60 -21.88 -10.25
N ALA A 86 -17.40 -21.41 -9.91
CA ALA A 86 -16.62 -21.98 -8.83
C ALA A 86 -17.31 -21.74 -7.47
N ALA A 87 -17.10 -22.67 -6.54
CA ALA A 87 -17.51 -22.46 -5.15
C ALA A 87 -16.78 -21.24 -4.57
N HIS A 88 -17.40 -20.50 -3.64
CA HIS A 88 -16.81 -19.29 -3.05
C HIS A 88 -15.42 -19.53 -2.40
N THR A 89 -15.15 -20.76 -1.94
CA THR A 89 -13.87 -21.19 -1.37
C THR A 89 -12.78 -21.52 -2.40
N ALA A 90 -13.14 -21.58 -3.69
CA ALA A 90 -12.23 -21.83 -4.80
C ALA A 90 -12.22 -20.69 -5.83
N ALA A 91 -13.21 -19.78 -5.78
CA ALA A 91 -13.32 -18.63 -6.66
C ALA A 91 -12.29 -17.55 -6.30
N GLY A 92 -11.07 -17.71 -6.83
CA GLY A 92 -9.96 -16.78 -6.69
C GLY A 92 -9.25 -16.53 -8.01
N ALA A 93 -8.73 -15.32 -8.20
CA ALA A 93 -7.90 -14.96 -9.34
C ALA A 93 -6.70 -14.14 -8.88
N VAL A 94 -5.53 -14.42 -9.46
CA VAL A 94 -4.31 -13.64 -9.26
C VAL A 94 -3.86 -13.08 -10.60
N ARG A 95 -3.63 -11.77 -10.67
CA ARG A 95 -3.18 -11.04 -11.85
C ARG A 95 -2.05 -10.09 -11.48
N THR A 96 -1.33 -9.61 -12.49
CA THR A 96 -0.27 -8.63 -12.32
C THR A 96 -0.62 -7.38 -13.11
N SER A 97 -0.50 -6.22 -12.49
CA SER A 97 -0.54 -4.94 -13.19
C SER A 97 0.87 -4.53 -13.57
N ASN A 98 1.02 -4.06 -14.81
CA ASN A 98 2.30 -3.71 -15.39
C ASN A 98 2.30 -2.24 -15.81
N ASN A 99 3.43 -1.56 -15.66
CA ASN A 99 3.59 -0.21 -16.19
C ASN A 99 3.74 -0.22 -17.72
N SER A 100 3.85 0.97 -18.32
CA SER A 100 4.04 1.14 -19.76
C SER A 100 5.33 0.52 -20.32
N ALA A 101 6.31 0.25 -19.47
CA ALA A 101 7.54 -0.46 -19.82
C ALA A 101 7.41 -2.00 -19.70
N GLY A 102 6.27 -2.50 -19.23
CA GLY A 102 6.00 -3.92 -19.03
C GLY A 102 6.48 -4.47 -17.69
N GLU A 103 6.95 -3.63 -16.76
CA GLU A 103 7.40 -4.06 -15.44
C GLU A 103 6.22 -4.21 -14.49
N THR A 104 6.21 -5.26 -13.67
CA THR A 104 5.16 -5.48 -12.68
C THR A 104 5.25 -4.45 -11.57
N VAL A 105 4.16 -3.69 -11.38
CA VAL A 105 4.04 -2.66 -10.34
C VAL A 105 3.19 -3.11 -9.17
N ALA A 106 2.27 -4.05 -9.38
CA ALA A 106 1.44 -4.63 -8.33
C ALA A 106 0.93 -6.02 -8.72
N THR A 107 0.64 -6.83 -7.70
CA THR A 107 -0.10 -8.08 -7.83
C THR A 107 -1.52 -7.85 -7.34
N VAL A 108 -2.51 -8.26 -8.14
CA VAL A 108 -3.93 -8.15 -7.84
C VAL A 108 -4.51 -9.52 -7.54
N GLU A 109 -5.25 -9.61 -6.45
CA GLU A 109 -5.89 -10.82 -5.97
C GLU A 109 -7.38 -10.55 -5.81
N VAL A 110 -8.22 -11.34 -6.48
CA VAL A 110 -9.67 -11.17 -6.48
C VAL A 110 -10.34 -12.40 -5.90
N ARG A 111 -11.35 -12.20 -5.05
CA ARG A 111 -12.21 -13.26 -4.53
C ARG A 111 -13.66 -12.79 -4.39
N CYS A 112 -14.57 -13.74 -4.23
CA CYS A 112 -15.92 -13.44 -3.77
C CYS A 112 -15.90 -12.97 -2.31
N ILE A 113 -16.64 -11.89 -2.02
CA ILE A 113 -17.02 -11.54 -0.64
C ILE A 113 -18.22 -12.42 -0.29
N HIS A 114 -18.16 -13.13 0.82
CA HIS A 114 -19.30 -13.87 1.34
C HIS A 114 -19.33 -13.81 2.87
N ASP A 115 -20.52 -13.94 3.42
CA ASP A 115 -20.72 -14.06 4.85
C ASP A 115 -20.62 -15.54 5.22
N GLU A 116 -19.89 -15.83 6.28
CA GLU A 116 -19.76 -17.18 6.84
C GLU A 116 -20.82 -17.42 7.93
N SER A 117 -21.56 -16.38 8.35
CA SER A 117 -22.43 -16.40 9.53
C SER A 117 -23.92 -16.60 9.26
N ASP A 118 -24.38 -16.51 8.00
CA ASP A 118 -25.82 -16.57 7.65
C ASP A 118 -26.29 -17.94 7.15
N SER A 119 -25.67 -19.03 7.64
CA SER A 119 -26.15 -20.37 7.36
C SER A 119 -27.11 -20.84 8.46
N ILE A 120 -28.41 -20.67 8.22
CA ILE A 120 -29.48 -21.25 9.05
C ILE A 120 -29.55 -22.79 8.87
N LEU A 121 -28.79 -23.32 7.90
CA LEU A 121 -28.55 -24.74 7.65
C LEU A 121 -27.06 -25.04 7.85
N PRO A 122 -26.67 -26.24 8.33
CA PRO A 122 -25.25 -26.58 8.43
C PRO A 122 -24.57 -26.40 7.06
N ILE A 123 -23.62 -25.47 6.98
CA ILE A 123 -22.77 -25.28 5.80
C ILE A 123 -22.14 -26.63 5.47
N PRO A 124 -22.35 -27.18 4.25
CA PRO A 124 -21.60 -28.34 3.82
C PRO A 124 -20.10 -28.08 4.01
N PRO A 125 -19.32 -28.99 4.61
CA PRO A 125 -17.88 -28.78 4.81
C PRO A 125 -17.22 -28.44 3.46
N GLY A 126 -16.57 -27.28 3.39
CA GLY A 126 -15.91 -26.77 2.17
C GLY A 126 -16.48 -25.48 1.56
N LEU A 127 -17.47 -24.83 2.17
CA LEU A 127 -18.07 -23.56 1.68
C LEU A 127 -17.72 -22.31 2.54
N SER A 128 -16.84 -22.47 3.52
CA SER A 128 -16.23 -21.39 4.31
C SER A 128 -14.74 -21.66 4.45
N GLY A 129 -13.92 -20.61 4.40
CA GLY A 129 -12.47 -20.70 4.45
C GLY A 129 -11.74 -19.80 3.46
N PRO A 130 -10.41 -19.64 3.64
CA PRO A 130 -9.57 -18.90 2.72
C PRO A 130 -9.59 -19.55 1.34
N VAL A 131 -9.56 -18.74 0.30
CA VAL A 131 -9.38 -19.24 -1.07
C VAL A 131 -7.90 -19.65 -1.23
N PRO A 132 -7.61 -20.92 -1.55
CA PRO A 132 -6.24 -21.39 -1.71
C PRO A 132 -5.50 -20.60 -2.80
N GLY A 133 -4.25 -20.24 -2.53
CA GLY A 133 -3.42 -19.51 -3.48
C GLY A 133 -3.58 -17.98 -3.44
N LEU A 134 -4.47 -17.44 -2.61
CA LEU A 134 -4.52 -16.01 -2.29
C LEU A 134 -3.81 -15.70 -0.98
N SER A 135 -3.30 -14.48 -0.85
CA SER A 135 -2.67 -13.98 0.37
C SER A 135 -3.65 -13.87 1.54
N ASP A 136 -3.13 -13.83 2.77
CA ASP A 136 -3.93 -13.61 3.98
C ASP A 136 -4.71 -12.29 3.91
N ALA A 137 -4.09 -11.25 3.32
CA ALA A 137 -4.73 -9.96 3.13
C ALA A 137 -5.92 -10.06 2.17
N ALA A 138 -5.74 -10.74 1.03
CA ALA A 138 -6.82 -11.00 0.08
C ALA A 138 -7.92 -11.89 0.66
N ASN A 139 -7.58 -12.77 1.61
CA ASN A 139 -8.53 -13.62 2.30
C ASN A 139 -9.27 -12.96 3.47
N THR A 140 -8.75 -11.83 3.97
CA THR A 140 -9.37 -11.06 5.06
C THR A 140 -10.17 -9.91 4.47
N VAL A 141 -11.36 -10.22 3.93
CA VAL A 141 -12.33 -9.23 3.43
C VAL A 141 -13.50 -9.09 4.42
N PRO A 142 -14.17 -7.92 4.49
CA PRO A 142 -15.36 -7.76 5.33
C PRO A 142 -16.44 -8.79 4.99
N HIS A 143 -16.96 -9.49 6.00
CA HIS A 143 -18.05 -10.46 5.82
C HIS A 143 -19.34 -9.75 5.42
N GLN A 144 -19.85 -10.09 4.25
CA GLN A 144 -21.10 -9.57 3.70
C GLN A 144 -21.74 -10.62 2.80
N PRO A 145 -23.08 -10.64 2.67
CA PRO A 145 -23.73 -11.56 1.76
C PRO A 145 -23.21 -11.37 0.34
N HIS A 146 -22.78 -12.46 -0.30
CA HIS A 146 -22.21 -12.42 -1.64
C HIS A 146 -23.22 -11.88 -2.64
N ILE A 147 -24.46 -12.38 -2.54
CA ILE A 147 -25.59 -12.00 -3.38
C ILE A 147 -26.50 -11.07 -2.58
N SER A 148 -26.88 -9.94 -3.18
CA SER A 148 -27.76 -8.95 -2.57
C SER A 148 -28.73 -8.39 -3.62
N PRO A 149 -29.88 -7.82 -3.20
CA PRO A 149 -30.67 -6.98 -4.06
C PRO A 149 -29.82 -5.81 -4.61
N PRO A 150 -30.06 -5.36 -5.86
CA PRO A 150 -29.45 -4.16 -6.39
C PRO A 150 -29.72 -2.94 -5.49
N PRO A 151 -28.79 -1.97 -5.39
CA PRO A 151 -28.99 -0.77 -4.59
C PRO A 151 -30.25 0.00 -4.99
N SER A 152 -30.96 0.55 -4.01
CA SER A 152 -32.12 1.40 -4.24
C SER A 152 -31.75 2.60 -5.12
N GLY A 153 -32.57 2.87 -6.14
CA GLY A 153 -32.31 3.97 -7.08
C GLY A 153 -31.32 3.66 -8.21
N SER A 154 -30.78 2.44 -8.28
CA SER A 154 -29.86 2.01 -9.37
C SER A 154 -30.54 1.79 -10.73
N GLY A 155 -31.88 1.82 -10.79
CA GLY A 155 -32.65 1.55 -12.01
C GLY A 155 -32.81 0.06 -12.34
N PHE A 156 -32.19 -0.85 -11.59
CA PHE A 156 -32.34 -2.29 -11.78
C PHE A 156 -33.60 -2.84 -11.08
N SER A 157 -34.31 -3.73 -11.78
CA SER A 157 -35.46 -4.43 -11.19
C SER A 157 -35.03 -5.45 -10.15
N LEU A 158 -35.61 -5.38 -8.95
CA LEU A 158 -35.39 -6.36 -7.87
C LEU A 158 -35.78 -7.79 -8.27
N LYS A 159 -36.70 -7.93 -9.23
CA LYS A 159 -37.20 -9.24 -9.69
C LYS A 159 -36.22 -9.93 -10.65
N TYR A 160 -35.56 -9.17 -11.52
CA TYR A 160 -34.75 -9.72 -12.61
C TYR A 160 -33.24 -9.59 -12.36
N PHE A 161 -32.81 -8.82 -11.38
CA PHE A 161 -31.39 -8.57 -11.15
C PHE A 161 -30.98 -8.81 -9.71
N GLU A 162 -29.71 -9.20 -9.55
CA GLU A 162 -29.00 -9.33 -8.29
C GLU A 162 -27.62 -8.66 -8.42
N VAL A 163 -27.02 -8.28 -7.29
CA VAL A 163 -25.61 -7.90 -7.26
C VAL A 163 -24.79 -9.01 -6.63
N ARG A 164 -23.60 -9.24 -7.17
CA ARG A 164 -22.58 -10.11 -6.58
C ARG A 164 -21.39 -9.26 -6.16
N ARG A 165 -20.87 -9.52 -4.96
CA ARG A 165 -19.81 -8.72 -4.31
C ARG A 165 -18.46 -9.43 -4.38
N TYR A 166 -17.42 -8.66 -4.70
CA TYR A 166 -16.07 -9.13 -4.88
C TYR A 166 -15.10 -8.26 -4.09
N GLY A 167 -14.07 -8.89 -3.53
CA GLY A 167 -12.96 -8.21 -2.88
C GLY A 167 -11.78 -8.22 -3.83
N ILE A 168 -11.23 -7.05 -4.11
CA ILE A 168 -10.04 -6.88 -4.94
C ILE A 168 -8.95 -6.34 -4.03
N THR A 169 -7.85 -7.07 -3.91
CA THR A 169 -6.69 -6.68 -3.12
C THR A 169 -5.50 -6.52 -4.04
N ALA A 170 -4.93 -5.32 -4.10
CA ALA A 170 -3.68 -5.08 -4.80
C ALA A 170 -2.54 -4.90 -3.79
N THR A 171 -1.43 -5.57 -4.03
CA THR A 171 -0.19 -5.46 -3.26
C THR A 171 0.89 -4.90 -4.16
N SER A 172 1.58 -3.83 -3.72
CA SER A 172 2.69 -3.25 -4.47
C SER A 172 3.79 -4.29 -4.73
N SER A 173 4.59 -4.12 -5.77
CA SER A 173 5.66 -5.07 -6.12
C SER A 173 6.71 -5.25 -5.01
N THR A 174 6.87 -4.26 -4.14
CA THR A 174 7.73 -4.32 -2.95
C THR A 174 7.06 -5.04 -1.77
N GLY A 175 5.75 -5.19 -1.78
CA GLY A 175 4.96 -5.85 -0.74
C GLY A 175 4.59 -4.97 0.46
N ASN A 176 5.07 -3.72 0.51
CA ASN A 176 4.89 -2.83 1.66
C ASN A 176 3.51 -2.17 1.70
N THR A 177 2.96 -1.85 0.53
CA THR A 177 1.67 -1.18 0.41
C THR A 177 0.61 -2.15 -0.12
N ARG A 178 -0.56 -2.13 0.53
CA ARG A 178 -1.71 -2.95 0.14
C ARG A 178 -2.96 -2.09 0.12
N THR A 179 -3.73 -2.22 -0.96
CA THR A 179 -5.01 -1.54 -1.15
C THR A 179 -6.08 -2.59 -1.37
N GLN A 180 -7.16 -2.53 -0.61
CA GLN A 180 -8.29 -3.46 -0.73
C GLN A 180 -9.57 -2.67 -0.99
N VAL A 181 -10.32 -3.09 -2.00
CA VAL A 181 -11.59 -2.49 -2.39
C VAL A 181 -12.67 -3.56 -2.52
N GLY A 182 -13.86 -3.26 -2.00
CA GLY A 182 -15.07 -4.02 -2.26
C GLY A 182 -15.76 -3.48 -3.52
N ALA A 183 -15.95 -4.34 -4.51
CA ALA A 183 -16.68 -4.03 -5.74
C ALA A 183 -17.94 -4.89 -5.84
N TYR A 184 -18.93 -4.42 -6.59
CA TYR A 184 -20.09 -5.24 -6.95
C TYR A 184 -20.38 -5.13 -8.44
N LYS A 185 -20.93 -6.20 -9.00
CA LYS A 185 -21.45 -6.20 -10.36
C LYS A 185 -22.88 -6.75 -10.37
N VAL A 186 -23.71 -6.17 -11.23
CA VAL A 186 -25.10 -6.56 -11.41
C VAL A 186 -25.19 -7.72 -12.40
N PHE A 187 -25.94 -8.75 -12.03
CA PHE A 187 -26.21 -9.94 -12.82
C PHE A 187 -27.73 -10.13 -12.98
N ASN A 188 -28.13 -10.77 -14.08
CA ASN A 188 -29.52 -11.17 -14.28
C ASN A 188 -29.80 -12.49 -13.53
N LYS A 189 -30.98 -12.59 -12.93
CA LYS A 189 -31.51 -13.81 -12.30
C LYS A 189 -32.11 -14.70 -13.39
N TYR A 190 -31.28 -15.50 -14.06
CA TYR A 190 -31.75 -16.59 -14.92
C TYR A 190 -31.50 -17.94 -14.26
#